data_AF-A0A955JX56-F1
#
_entry.id   AF-A0A955JX56-F1
#
_cell.length_a   1.000
_cell.length_b   1.000
_cell.length_c   1.000
_cell.angle_alpha   90.00
_cell.angle_beta   90.00
_cell.angle_gamma   90.00
#
_symmetry.space_group_name_H-M   'P 1'
#
loop_
_entity.id
_entity.type
_entity.pdbx_description
1 polymer ?
#
loop_
_entity_poly.entity_id
_entity_poly.type
_entity_poly.pdbx_seq_one_letter_code
_entity_poly.pdbx_strand_id
1 'polypeptide(L)'
;MQVAILGRQPKISLAELECVFGADAVTEVSDYAALVDVEDSLPQLRLGGTIKSAKLLTRLDKTDLEGAFRHLQKAVPDHLQYLPEGKLQLGVSVYGFKAQKNWLLRQTLSLKKIVKNTGRSVRIIENKAEALEAAQVLYNKLTGPLGWELLLIKDGNDVLVAQTTGVQNIDDYAKRDFERPMRDAYVGMLPPKLAQIMINLAQPPENAVLLDPFCGTGVILQEAMLMGFGVY
;
A
#
# COMPACT_ATOMS: atom_id res chain seq x y z
N MET A 1 10.84 7.15 7.83
CA MET A 1 10.14 7.56 6.61
C MET A 1 9.41 6.38 5.96
N GLN A 2 8.11 6.50 5.81
CA GLN A 2 7.22 5.56 5.13
C GLN A 2 6.62 6.22 3.88
N VAL A 3 6.01 5.39 3.03
CA VAL A 3 5.28 5.78 1.82
C VAL A 3 3.89 5.19 1.89
N ALA A 4 2.87 6.02 1.64
CA ALA A 4 1.48 5.60 1.48
C ALA A 4 1.08 5.71 0.01
N ILE A 5 0.64 4.61 -0.61
CA ILE A 5 0.02 4.64 -1.93
C ILE A 5 -1.45 5.02 -1.76
N LEU A 6 -1.83 6.15 -2.36
CA LEU A 6 -3.13 6.77 -2.14
C LEU A 6 -4.26 6.07 -2.91
N GLY A 7 -5.46 6.21 -2.37
CA GLY A 7 -6.70 5.64 -2.90
C GLY A 7 -7.25 6.39 -4.10
N ARG A 8 -8.44 5.97 -4.56
CA ARG A 8 -9.18 6.61 -5.66
C ARG A 8 -9.47 8.10 -5.43
N GLN A 9 -9.59 8.51 -4.17
CA GLN A 9 -9.82 9.90 -3.77
C GLN A 9 -8.58 10.41 -3.02
N PRO A 10 -7.50 10.77 -3.74
CA PRO A 10 -6.19 10.97 -3.12
C PRO A 10 -6.16 12.14 -2.12
N LYS A 11 -6.94 13.20 -2.36
CA LYS A 11 -7.06 14.31 -1.41
C LYS A 11 -7.66 13.90 -0.08
N ILE A 12 -8.63 12.98 -0.10
CA ILE A 12 -9.24 12.43 1.11
C ILE A 12 -8.26 11.47 1.79
N SER A 13 -7.54 10.66 1.02
CA SER A 13 -6.47 9.80 1.55
C SER A 13 -5.35 10.62 2.20
N LEU A 14 -4.97 11.75 1.62
CA LEU A 14 -3.96 12.65 2.18
C LEU A 14 -4.45 13.27 3.51
N ALA A 15 -5.67 13.80 3.52
CA ALA A 15 -6.28 14.34 4.74
C ALA A 15 -6.40 13.29 5.85
N GLU A 16 -6.72 12.04 5.51
CA GLU A 16 -6.69 10.92 6.48
C GLU A 16 -5.29 10.76 7.09
N LEU A 17 -4.23 10.76 6.27
CA LEU A 17 -2.85 10.65 6.75
C LEU A 17 -2.48 11.84 7.66
N GLU A 18 -2.80 13.07 7.25
CA GLU A 18 -2.55 14.28 8.03
C GLU A 18 -3.27 14.24 9.38
N CYS A 19 -4.51 13.74 9.41
CA CYS A 19 -5.25 13.57 10.65
C CYS A 19 -4.66 12.50 11.57
N VAL A 20 -4.10 11.42 11.02
CA VAL A 20 -3.56 10.30 11.80
C VAL A 20 -2.13 10.56 12.29
N PHE A 21 -1.29 11.22 11.48
CA PHE A 21 0.14 11.40 11.76
C PHE A 21 0.54 12.85 12.07
N GLY A 22 -0.36 13.82 11.85
CA GLY A 22 -0.05 15.24 11.88
C GLY A 22 0.36 15.75 10.50
N ALA A 23 -0.11 16.94 10.14
CA ALA A 23 0.15 17.53 8.82
C ALA A 23 1.65 17.74 8.55
N ASP A 24 2.42 18.14 9.56
CA ASP A 24 3.87 18.37 9.42
C ASP A 24 4.66 17.08 9.11
N ALA A 25 4.10 15.91 9.45
CA ALA A 25 4.72 14.62 9.18
C ALA A 25 4.36 14.07 7.80
N VAL A 26 3.46 14.72 7.05
CA VAL A 26 2.97 14.21 5.76
C VAL A 26 3.45 15.12 4.64
N THR A 27 4.06 14.54 3.62
CA THR A 27 4.45 15.27 2.41
C THR A 27 3.79 14.63 1.20
N GLU A 28 2.94 15.39 0.52
CA GLU A 28 2.35 14.95 -0.75
C GLU A 28 3.45 14.77 -1.81
N VAL A 29 3.48 13.61 -2.46
CA VAL A 29 4.33 13.39 -3.63
C VAL A 29 3.54 13.68 -4.91
N SER A 30 2.32 13.13 -4.99
CA SER A 30 1.38 13.32 -6.10
C SER A 30 0.04 12.66 -5.73
N ASP A 31 -0.96 12.76 -6.60
CA ASP A 31 -2.23 12.01 -6.55
C ASP A 31 -2.14 10.47 -6.39
N TYR A 32 -0.95 9.85 -6.44
CA TYR A 32 -0.77 8.41 -6.21
C TYR A 32 0.00 8.05 -4.95
N ALA A 33 0.70 9.00 -4.32
CA ALA A 33 1.54 8.69 -3.17
C ALA A 33 1.77 9.90 -2.24
N ALA A 34 2.02 9.59 -0.97
CA ALA A 34 2.52 10.53 0.03
C ALA A 34 3.66 9.90 0.83
N LEU A 35 4.58 10.73 1.31
CA LEU A 35 5.57 10.38 2.32
C LEU A 35 5.03 10.67 3.71
N VAL A 36 5.37 9.82 4.67
CA VAL A 36 5.00 9.98 6.08
C VAL A 36 6.24 9.83 6.95
N ASP A 37 6.59 10.87 7.69
CA ASP A 37 7.80 10.92 8.53
C ASP A 37 7.60 10.21 9.86
N VAL A 38 7.48 8.89 9.78
CA VAL A 38 7.44 7.98 10.93
C VAL A 38 8.46 6.86 10.74
N GLU A 39 9.02 6.36 11.84
CA GLU A 39 9.96 5.24 11.82
C GLU A 39 9.24 3.92 11.60
N ASP A 40 8.16 3.71 12.36
CA ASP A 40 7.37 2.48 12.34
C ASP A 40 6.57 2.30 11.04
N SER A 41 6.15 1.06 10.80
CA SER A 41 5.29 0.75 9.66
C SER A 41 3.92 1.37 9.83
N LEU A 42 3.35 1.91 8.75
CA LEU A 42 2.00 2.48 8.78
C LEU A 42 0.97 1.39 9.18
N PRO A 43 -0.01 1.70 10.05
CA PRO A 43 -1.03 0.78 10.51
C PRO A 43 -2.06 0.51 9.41
N GLN A 44 -1.71 -0.37 8.47
CA GLN A 44 -2.48 -0.64 7.24
C GLN A 44 -3.96 -0.98 7.48
N LEU A 45 -4.29 -1.62 8.60
CA LEU A 45 -5.67 -1.99 8.95
C LEU A 45 -6.53 -0.79 9.36
N ARG A 46 -5.91 0.29 9.85
CA ARG A 46 -6.56 1.53 10.29
C ARG A 46 -6.80 2.49 9.11
N LEU A 47 -5.94 2.48 8.11
CA LEU A 47 -5.95 3.46 7.00
C LEU A 47 -6.86 2.99 5.85
N GLY A 48 -8.04 3.60 5.71
CA GLY A 48 -9.02 3.26 4.67
C GLY A 48 -8.65 3.84 3.29
N GLY A 49 -7.95 4.96 3.28
CA GLY A 49 -7.51 5.69 2.08
C GLY A 49 -6.14 5.26 1.55
N THR A 50 -5.39 4.43 2.28
CA THR A 50 -4.07 3.95 1.86
C THR A 50 -4.17 2.54 1.28
N ILE A 51 -3.94 2.38 -0.03
CA ILE A 51 -4.02 1.07 -0.72
C ILE A 51 -2.87 0.15 -0.29
N LYS A 52 -1.67 0.74 -0.19
CA LYS A 52 -0.45 0.06 0.22
C LYS A 52 0.37 0.96 1.12
N SER A 53 0.94 0.37 2.17
CA SER A 53 1.99 0.96 2.97
C SER A 53 3.33 0.41 2.53
N ALA A 54 4.35 1.25 2.49
CA ALA A 54 5.70 0.86 2.10
C ALA A 54 6.76 1.60 2.90
N LYS A 55 7.92 0.97 3.06
CA LYS A 55 9.11 1.59 3.63
C LYS A 55 9.93 2.23 2.51
N LEU A 56 10.27 3.52 2.65
CA LEU A 56 11.19 4.17 1.73
C LEU A 56 12.60 3.57 1.90
N LEU A 57 13.19 3.10 0.80
CA LEU A 57 14.54 2.52 0.80
C LEU A 57 15.58 3.55 0.37
N THR A 58 15.29 4.30 -0.70
CA THR A 58 16.17 5.35 -1.19
C THR A 58 15.43 6.31 -2.13
N ARG A 59 15.99 7.50 -2.33
CA ARG A 59 15.61 8.47 -3.36
C ARG A 59 16.72 8.53 -4.40
N LEU A 60 16.35 8.39 -5.67
CA LEU A 60 17.27 8.47 -6.79
C LEU A 60 17.09 9.81 -7.49
N ASP A 61 18.11 10.66 -7.38
CA ASP A 61 18.07 12.01 -7.92
C ASP A 61 18.14 12.02 -9.45
N LYS A 62 17.26 12.82 -10.09
CA LYS A 62 17.28 13.11 -11.54
C LYS A 62 17.38 11.85 -12.41
N THR A 63 16.59 10.83 -12.08
CA THR A 63 16.61 9.55 -12.77
C THR A 63 15.28 9.26 -13.46
N ASP A 64 15.34 8.51 -14.55
CA ASP A 64 14.16 7.99 -15.22
C ASP A 64 13.85 6.56 -14.76
N LEU A 65 12.76 6.00 -15.29
CA LEU A 65 12.33 4.64 -14.92
C LEU A 65 13.40 3.59 -15.28
N GLU A 66 14.11 3.77 -16.41
CA GLU A 66 15.18 2.85 -16.81
C GLU A 66 16.40 2.95 -15.88
N GLY A 67 16.78 4.16 -15.47
CA GLY A 67 17.78 4.41 -14.43
C GLY A 67 17.41 3.77 -13.09
N ALA A 68 16.13 3.87 -12.69
CA ALA A 68 15.64 3.21 -11.48
C ALA A 68 15.73 1.67 -11.57
N PHE A 69 15.37 1.07 -12.71
CA PHE A 69 15.57 -0.37 -12.92
C PHE A 69 17.05 -0.78 -12.92
N ARG A 70 17.94 0.03 -13.51
CA ARG A 70 19.40 -0.20 -13.42
C ARG A 70 19.89 -0.14 -11.99
N HIS A 71 19.35 0.75 -11.15
CA HIS A 71 19.64 0.76 -9.72
C HIS A 71 19.19 -0.53 -9.05
N LEU A 72 17.95 -0.98 -9.28
CA LEU A 72 17.47 -2.26 -8.73
C LEU A 72 18.33 -3.45 -9.15
N GLN A 73 18.75 -3.51 -10.42
CA GLN A 73 19.62 -4.58 -10.92
C GLN A 73 20.96 -4.67 -10.18
N LYS A 74 21.49 -3.53 -9.71
CA LYS A 74 22.71 -3.46 -8.91
C LYS A 74 22.46 -3.78 -7.43
N ALA A 75 21.39 -3.23 -6.85
CA ALA A 75 21.14 -3.29 -5.41
C ALA A 75 20.52 -4.63 -4.97
N VAL A 76 19.67 -5.26 -5.78
CA VAL A 76 18.95 -6.48 -5.41
C VAL A 76 19.87 -7.61 -4.95
N PRO A 77 20.95 -7.98 -5.67
CA PRO A 77 21.89 -9.03 -5.24
C PRO A 77 22.38 -8.88 -3.81
N ASP A 78 22.81 -7.66 -3.44
CA ASP A 78 23.40 -7.37 -2.14
C ASP A 78 22.38 -7.45 -1.01
N HIS A 79 21.10 -7.25 -1.33
CA HIS A 79 20.02 -7.30 -0.34
C HIS A 79 19.42 -8.69 -0.17
N LEU A 80 19.63 -9.62 -1.11
CA LEU A 80 19.14 -11.00 -0.99
C LEU A 80 19.70 -11.72 0.24
N GLN A 81 20.87 -11.34 0.74
CA GLN A 81 21.48 -11.94 1.92
C GLN A 81 20.67 -11.67 3.22
N TYR A 82 19.89 -10.59 3.26
CA TYR A 82 19.05 -10.26 4.40
C TYR A 82 17.69 -10.97 4.37
N LEU A 83 17.37 -11.66 3.27
CA LEU A 83 16.14 -12.42 3.13
C LEU A 83 16.34 -13.89 3.53
N PRO A 84 15.36 -14.50 4.22
CA PRO A 84 15.41 -15.90 4.60
C PRO A 84 15.59 -16.81 3.37
N GLU A 85 16.10 -18.02 3.59
CA GLU A 85 16.21 -19.01 2.53
C GLU A 85 14.84 -19.44 1.98
N GLY A 86 14.79 -19.80 0.70
CA GLY A 86 13.58 -20.30 0.05
C GLY A 86 13.31 -19.65 -1.31
N LYS A 87 12.10 -19.91 -1.82
CA LYS A 87 11.67 -19.42 -3.13
C LYS A 87 11.07 -18.02 -3.03
N LEU A 88 11.85 -17.02 -3.41
CA LEU A 88 11.47 -15.61 -3.46
C LEU A 88 10.26 -15.39 -4.38
N GLN A 89 9.28 -14.62 -3.92
CA GLN A 89 8.24 -14.02 -4.76
C GLN A 89 8.61 -12.55 -4.98
N LEU A 90 8.87 -12.15 -6.23
CA LEU A 90 9.32 -10.80 -6.58
C LEU A 90 8.29 -10.09 -7.45
N GLY A 91 7.91 -8.89 -7.07
CA GLY A 91 7.07 -7.98 -7.84
C GLY A 91 7.70 -6.60 -7.96
N VAL A 92 7.40 -5.88 -9.04
CA VAL A 92 7.77 -4.47 -9.18
C VAL A 92 6.53 -3.69 -9.57
N SER A 93 6.24 -2.63 -8.84
CA SER A 93 5.13 -1.71 -9.12
C SER A 93 5.67 -0.34 -9.45
N VAL A 94 5.08 0.29 -10.46
CA VAL A 94 5.52 1.60 -10.95
C VAL A 94 4.37 2.61 -10.82
N TYR A 95 4.68 3.78 -10.27
CA TYR A 95 3.72 4.88 -10.09
C TYR A 95 4.25 6.17 -10.71
N GLY A 96 3.39 6.93 -11.39
CA GLY A 96 3.75 8.20 -12.02
C GLY A 96 4.51 8.08 -13.36
N PHE A 97 4.74 6.86 -13.85
CA PHE A 97 5.32 6.60 -15.18
C PHE A 97 4.33 5.87 -16.09
N LYS A 98 4.48 6.06 -17.39
CA LYS A 98 3.86 5.19 -18.40
C LYS A 98 4.84 4.08 -18.74
N ALA A 99 4.46 2.83 -18.49
CA ALA A 99 5.30 1.68 -18.77
C ALA A 99 4.51 0.62 -19.54
N GLN A 100 4.90 0.37 -20.79
CA GLN A 100 4.28 -0.69 -21.58
C GLN A 100 4.46 -2.04 -20.89
N LYS A 101 3.38 -2.84 -20.81
CA LYS A 101 3.38 -4.16 -20.16
C LYS A 101 4.57 -5.04 -20.54
N ASN A 102 4.88 -5.15 -21.84
CA ASN A 102 5.99 -5.96 -22.34
C ASN A 102 7.36 -5.39 -21.96
N TRP A 103 7.49 -4.07 -21.86
CA TRP A 103 8.72 -3.45 -21.39
C TRP A 103 8.94 -3.73 -19.91
N LEU A 104 7.92 -3.54 -19.09
CA LEU A 104 7.98 -3.80 -17.64
C LEU A 104 8.30 -5.28 -17.36
N LEU A 105 7.63 -6.20 -18.07
CA LEU A 105 7.91 -7.64 -17.96
C LEU A 105 9.38 -7.98 -18.31
N ARG A 106 9.95 -7.37 -19.36
CA ARG A 106 11.37 -7.58 -19.72
C ARG A 106 12.30 -7.10 -18.60
N GLN A 107 12.04 -5.94 -18.00
CA GLN A 107 12.84 -5.43 -16.89
C GLN A 107 12.76 -6.35 -15.67
N THR A 108 11.56 -6.80 -15.29
CA THR A 108 11.36 -7.73 -14.17
C THR A 108 11.98 -9.11 -14.43
N LEU A 109 11.97 -9.59 -15.68
CA LEU A 109 12.68 -10.81 -16.09
C LEU A 109 14.21 -10.66 -16.01
N SER A 110 14.76 -9.47 -16.26
CA SER A 110 16.18 -9.19 -16.05
C SER A 110 16.55 -9.34 -14.57
N LEU A 111 15.75 -8.74 -13.67
CA LEU A 111 15.91 -8.93 -12.22
C LEU A 111 15.83 -10.41 -11.82
N LYS A 112 14.87 -11.16 -12.38
CA LYS A 112 14.76 -12.61 -12.16
C LYS A 112 16.04 -13.37 -12.50
N LYS A 113 16.69 -13.04 -13.63
CA LYS A 113 17.95 -13.69 -14.04
C LYS A 113 19.07 -13.37 -13.05
N ILE A 114 19.17 -12.11 -12.62
CA ILE A 114 20.16 -11.67 -11.63
C ILE A 114 20.00 -12.45 -10.32
N VAL A 115 18.78 -12.54 -9.78
CA VAL A 115 18.50 -13.31 -8.56
C VAL A 115 18.83 -14.80 -8.74
N LYS A 116 18.53 -15.39 -9.91
CA LYS A 116 18.90 -16.77 -10.20
C LYS A 116 20.41 -17.00 -10.22
N ASN A 117 21.18 -16.03 -10.72
CA ASN A 117 22.64 -16.12 -10.79
C ASN A 117 23.30 -16.11 -9.40
N THR A 118 22.60 -15.64 -8.36
CA THR A 118 23.06 -15.76 -6.97
C THR A 118 22.69 -17.11 -6.33
N GLY A 119 22.17 -18.07 -7.11
CA GLY A 119 21.72 -19.38 -6.61
C GLY A 119 20.34 -19.38 -5.95
N ARG A 120 19.65 -18.23 -5.88
CA ARG A 120 18.32 -18.12 -5.25
C ARG A 120 17.19 -18.50 -6.22
N SER A 121 16.22 -19.28 -5.72
CA SER A 121 15.00 -19.58 -6.47
C SER A 121 14.04 -18.40 -6.43
N VAL A 122 13.49 -17.99 -7.57
CA VAL A 122 12.61 -16.82 -7.67
C VAL A 122 11.45 -17.03 -8.65
N ARG A 123 10.27 -16.60 -8.24
CA ARG A 123 9.08 -16.40 -9.08
C ARG A 123 8.81 -14.91 -9.19
N ILE A 124 8.58 -14.44 -10.41
CA ILE A 124 8.13 -13.07 -10.64
C ILE A 124 6.60 -13.03 -10.71
N ILE A 125 6.02 -11.95 -10.21
CA ILE A 125 4.60 -11.65 -10.34
C ILE A 125 4.42 -10.71 -11.53
N GLU A 126 3.62 -11.13 -12.51
CA GLU A 126 3.39 -10.35 -13.71
C GLU A 126 2.37 -9.23 -13.46
N ASN A 127 2.73 -8.05 -13.94
CA ASN A 127 1.93 -6.84 -13.93
C ASN A 127 0.82 -6.90 -14.99
N LYS A 128 -0.44 -6.65 -14.57
CA LYS A 128 -1.55 -6.41 -15.50
C LYS A 128 -1.57 -4.95 -16.01
N ALA A 129 -1.12 -4.03 -15.16
CA ALA A 129 -0.90 -2.60 -15.40
C ALA A 129 0.43 -2.17 -14.74
N GLU A 130 0.79 -0.89 -14.78
CA GLU A 130 2.08 -0.39 -14.26
C GLU A 130 2.37 -0.80 -12.81
N ALA A 131 1.34 -0.86 -11.96
CA ALA A 131 1.43 -1.35 -10.59
C ALA A 131 0.67 -2.67 -10.40
N LEU A 132 1.17 -3.50 -9.49
CA LEU A 132 0.44 -4.68 -9.01
C LEU A 132 -0.77 -4.23 -8.18
N GLU A 133 -1.91 -4.85 -8.43
CA GLU A 133 -3.11 -4.60 -7.63
C GLU A 133 -2.96 -5.14 -6.21
N ALA A 134 -3.71 -4.60 -5.25
CA ALA A 134 -3.71 -5.06 -3.86
C ALA A 134 -3.94 -6.58 -3.74
N ALA A 135 -4.85 -7.13 -4.55
CA ALA A 135 -5.11 -8.56 -4.65
C ALA A 135 -3.87 -9.37 -5.07
N GLN A 136 -3.11 -8.87 -6.06
CA GLN A 136 -1.90 -9.54 -6.54
C GLN A 136 -0.83 -9.57 -5.45
N VAL A 137 -0.67 -8.48 -4.70
CA VAL A 137 0.27 -8.38 -3.58
C VAL A 137 -0.11 -9.35 -2.46
N LEU A 138 -1.39 -9.35 -2.07
CA LEU A 138 -1.93 -10.18 -1.00
C LEU A 138 -1.81 -11.68 -1.30
N TYR A 139 -2.38 -12.15 -2.43
CA TYR A 139 -2.42 -13.58 -2.73
C TYR A 139 -1.06 -14.18 -3.12
N ASN A 140 -0.12 -13.35 -3.61
CA ASN A 140 1.26 -13.79 -3.83
C ASN A 140 2.16 -13.56 -2.61
N LYS A 141 1.60 -13.12 -1.48
CA LYS A 141 2.30 -12.94 -0.19
C LYS A 141 3.53 -12.04 -0.31
N LEU A 142 3.44 -10.96 -1.09
CA LEU A 142 4.58 -10.07 -1.38
C LEU A 142 5.03 -9.21 -0.20
N THR A 143 4.24 -9.17 0.89
CA THR A 143 4.60 -8.56 2.18
C THR A 143 5.10 -9.57 3.21
N GLY A 144 5.13 -10.87 2.86
CA GLY A 144 5.61 -11.93 3.75
C GLY A 144 7.14 -12.06 3.74
N PRO A 145 7.71 -13.01 4.53
CA PRO A 145 9.17 -13.13 4.69
C PRO A 145 9.95 -13.42 3.40
N LEU A 146 9.33 -14.12 2.45
CA LEU A 146 9.89 -14.42 1.12
C LEU A 146 9.20 -13.62 0.00
N GLY A 147 8.35 -12.67 0.38
CA GLY A 147 7.68 -11.76 -0.52
C GLY A 147 8.46 -10.47 -0.64
N TRP A 148 8.60 -9.99 -1.86
CA TRP A 148 9.27 -8.73 -2.09
C TRP A 148 8.60 -7.98 -3.24
N GLU A 149 7.80 -6.97 -2.89
CA GLU A 149 7.36 -5.97 -3.85
C GLU A 149 8.23 -4.71 -3.71
N LEU A 150 8.88 -4.33 -4.81
CA LEU A 150 9.61 -3.07 -4.93
C LEU A 150 8.76 -2.04 -5.67
N LEU A 151 8.71 -0.83 -5.15
CA LEU A 151 7.96 0.29 -5.71
C LEU A 151 8.95 1.28 -6.34
N LEU A 152 8.67 1.68 -7.58
CA LEU A 152 9.34 2.80 -8.25
C LEU A 152 8.32 3.91 -8.44
N ILE A 153 8.46 4.99 -7.68
CA ILE A 153 7.47 6.06 -7.58
C ILE A 153 8.11 7.33 -8.08
N LYS A 154 7.54 7.92 -9.13
CA LYS A 154 8.00 9.21 -9.64
C LYS A 154 7.78 10.30 -8.58
N ASP A 155 8.75 11.20 -8.42
CA ASP A 155 8.62 12.41 -7.62
C ASP A 155 9.33 13.55 -8.35
N GLY A 156 8.59 14.32 -9.14
CA GLY A 156 9.17 15.31 -10.04
C GLY A 156 10.17 14.69 -11.03
N ASN A 157 11.46 15.02 -10.85
CA ASN A 157 12.58 14.48 -11.63
C ASN A 157 13.28 13.29 -10.95
N ASP A 158 12.90 12.96 -9.72
CA ASP A 158 13.49 11.91 -8.92
C ASP A 158 12.62 10.66 -8.94
N VAL A 159 13.18 9.55 -8.47
CA VAL A 159 12.44 8.29 -8.25
C VAL A 159 12.65 7.81 -6.83
N LEU A 160 11.55 7.65 -6.10
CA LEU A 160 11.54 6.99 -4.82
C LEU A 160 11.52 5.47 -5.06
N VAL A 161 12.44 4.78 -4.40
CA VAL A 161 12.48 3.32 -4.33
C VAL A 161 11.99 2.91 -2.95
N ALA A 162 10.94 2.12 -2.89
CA ALA A 162 10.34 1.66 -1.65
C ALA A 162 10.04 0.16 -1.67
N GLN A 163 9.78 -0.43 -0.50
CA GLN A 163 9.33 -1.81 -0.36
C GLN A 163 7.95 -1.84 0.28
N THR A 164 6.99 -2.53 -0.32
CA THR A 164 5.67 -2.71 0.30
C THR A 164 5.78 -3.49 1.61
N THR A 165 5.23 -2.92 2.67
CA THR A 165 5.16 -3.50 4.02
C THR A 165 3.74 -3.88 4.41
N GLY A 166 2.74 -3.25 3.81
CA GLY A 166 1.32 -3.53 4.04
C GLY A 166 0.49 -3.32 2.78
N VAL A 167 -0.63 -4.03 2.70
CA VAL A 167 -1.63 -3.87 1.64
C VAL A 167 -3.03 -4.01 2.20
N GLN A 168 -3.99 -3.28 1.65
CA GLN A 168 -5.40 -3.45 1.96
C GLN A 168 -5.83 -4.92 1.81
N ASN A 169 -6.40 -5.49 2.87
CA ASN A 169 -6.95 -6.83 2.82
C ASN A 169 -8.34 -6.81 2.15
N ILE A 170 -8.34 -7.10 0.84
CA ILE A 170 -9.55 -7.11 0.02
C ILE A 170 -10.56 -8.17 0.49
N ASP A 171 -10.11 -9.30 1.04
CA ASP A 171 -10.99 -10.36 1.53
C ASP A 171 -11.70 -9.89 2.81
N ASP A 172 -10.97 -9.27 3.73
CA ASP A 172 -11.58 -8.73 4.95
C ASP A 172 -12.56 -7.60 4.63
N TYR A 173 -12.26 -6.74 3.66
CA TYR A 173 -13.22 -5.73 3.22
C TYR A 173 -14.46 -6.36 2.57
N ALA A 174 -14.29 -7.39 1.75
CA ALA A 174 -15.41 -8.10 1.14
C ALA A 174 -16.29 -8.77 2.20
N LYS A 175 -15.70 -9.47 3.17
CA LYS A 175 -16.44 -10.07 4.30
C LYS A 175 -17.22 -9.03 5.08
N ARG A 176 -16.54 -7.95 5.45
CA ARG A 176 -17.13 -6.83 6.21
C ARG A 176 -18.26 -6.14 5.47
N ASP A 177 -18.35 -6.27 4.14
CA ASP A 177 -19.40 -5.64 3.34
C ASP A 177 -20.53 -6.62 2.95
N PHE A 178 -20.17 -7.83 2.52
CA PHE A 178 -21.07 -8.80 1.93
C PHE A 178 -21.55 -9.91 2.88
N GLU A 179 -20.81 -10.20 3.96
CA GLU A 179 -21.10 -11.31 4.88
C GLU A 179 -21.75 -10.84 6.20
N ARG A 180 -22.22 -9.59 6.27
CA ARG A 180 -22.95 -9.08 7.44
C ARG A 180 -24.28 -9.83 7.62
N PRO A 181 -24.72 -10.10 8.87
CA PRO A 181 -26.00 -10.78 9.13
C PRO A 181 -27.22 -10.08 8.54
N MET A 182 -27.18 -8.74 8.47
CA MET A 182 -28.21 -7.91 7.83
C MET A 182 -27.55 -7.03 6.77
N ARG A 183 -28.15 -6.99 5.59
CA ARG A 183 -27.73 -6.14 4.46
C ARG A 183 -28.93 -5.43 3.90
N ASP A 184 -28.77 -4.14 3.63
CA ASP A 184 -29.73 -3.35 2.92
C ASP A 184 -29.03 -2.75 1.69
N ALA A 185 -29.44 -3.18 0.50
CA ALA A 185 -28.89 -2.68 -0.76
C ALA A 185 -29.66 -1.46 -1.30
N TYR A 186 -30.82 -1.13 -0.72
CA TYR A 186 -31.65 0.03 -1.10
C TYR A 186 -31.16 1.31 -0.42
N VAL A 187 -30.70 1.22 0.83
CA VAL A 187 -29.99 2.31 1.51
C VAL A 187 -28.53 2.25 1.06
N GLY A 188 -28.07 3.25 0.30
CA GLY A 188 -26.74 3.23 -0.34
C GLY A 188 -25.63 2.74 0.58
N MET A 189 -24.83 1.76 0.12
CA MET A 189 -23.83 1.11 0.95
C MET A 189 -22.60 2.01 1.12
N LEU A 190 -22.37 2.52 2.33
CA LEU A 190 -21.12 3.16 2.73
C LEU A 190 -20.01 2.09 2.71
N PRO A 191 -18.94 2.25 1.91
CA PRO A 191 -17.85 1.26 1.92
C PRO A 191 -17.09 1.30 3.25
N PRO A 192 -16.65 0.15 3.82
CA PRO A 192 -15.86 0.12 5.06
C PRO A 192 -14.62 1.02 5.02
N LYS A 193 -13.96 1.13 3.87
CA LYS A 193 -12.81 2.02 3.67
C LYS A 193 -13.15 3.49 3.90
N LEU A 194 -14.33 3.93 3.44
CA LEU A 194 -14.77 5.30 3.64
C LEU A 194 -15.16 5.54 5.10
N ALA A 195 -15.76 4.54 5.77
CA ALA A 195 -16.02 4.61 7.20
C ALA A 195 -14.73 4.77 8.02
N GLN A 196 -13.69 3.98 7.73
CA GLN A 196 -12.36 4.11 8.36
C GLN A 196 -11.77 5.52 8.17
N ILE A 197 -11.82 6.04 6.94
CA ILE A 197 -11.39 7.42 6.64
C ILE A 197 -12.16 8.42 7.50
N MET A 198 -13.50 8.34 7.55
CA MET A 198 -14.33 9.27 8.31
C MET A 198 -13.99 9.27 9.80
N ILE A 199 -13.75 8.08 10.37
CA ILE A 199 -13.33 7.93 11.77
C ILE A 199 -11.96 8.58 11.99
N ASN A 200 -10.99 8.34 11.10
CA ASN A 200 -9.67 8.94 11.21
C ASN A 200 -9.70 10.47 11.07
N LEU A 201 -10.52 11.00 10.16
CA LEU A 201 -10.72 12.45 9.98
C LEU A 201 -11.36 13.12 11.21
N ALA A 202 -12.17 12.39 11.97
CA ALA A 202 -12.77 12.90 13.20
C ALA A 202 -11.77 13.01 14.37
N GLN A 203 -10.57 12.43 14.23
CA GLN A 203 -9.50 12.42 15.25
C GLN A 203 -10.01 12.12 16.68
N PRO A 204 -10.76 11.02 16.89
CA PRO A 204 -11.26 10.71 18.22
C PRO A 204 -10.10 10.45 19.19
N PRO A 205 -10.21 10.88 20.46
CA PRO A 205 -9.27 10.50 21.51
C PRO A 205 -9.17 8.99 21.67
N GLU A 206 -8.04 8.52 22.20
CA GLU A 206 -7.91 7.10 22.57
C GLU A 206 -9.03 6.66 23.52
N ASN A 207 -9.58 5.47 23.29
CA ASN A 207 -10.69 4.90 24.06
C ASN A 207 -12.00 5.72 24.03
N ALA A 208 -12.17 6.65 23.09
CA ALA A 208 -13.43 7.37 22.92
C ALA A 208 -14.60 6.44 22.58
N VAL A 209 -15.81 6.93 22.87
CA VAL A 209 -17.06 6.35 22.39
C VAL A 209 -17.56 7.18 21.20
N LEU A 210 -17.68 6.55 20.04
CA LEU A 210 -18.15 7.17 18.81
C LEU A 210 -19.66 7.00 18.67
N LEU A 211 -20.38 8.12 18.56
CA LEU A 211 -21.82 8.17 18.30
C LEU A 211 -22.09 8.33 16.80
N ASP A 212 -22.91 7.45 16.22
CA ASP A 212 -23.49 7.65 14.88
C ASP A 212 -25.02 7.72 14.97
N PRO A 213 -25.61 8.92 15.02
CA PRO A 213 -27.06 9.08 15.21
C PRO A 213 -27.88 8.67 13.98
N PHE A 214 -27.23 8.30 12.88
CA PHE A 214 -27.85 7.84 11.65
C PHE A 214 -27.19 6.54 11.16
N CYS A 215 -26.82 5.66 12.10
CA CYS A 215 -25.96 4.50 11.85
C CYS A 215 -26.45 3.53 10.77
N GLY A 216 -27.76 3.47 10.51
CA GLY A 216 -28.33 2.55 9.51
C GLY A 216 -27.91 1.10 9.78
N THR A 217 -27.22 0.49 8.82
CA THR A 217 -26.65 -0.88 8.95
C THR A 217 -25.39 -0.95 9.82
N GLY A 218 -24.94 0.17 10.38
CA GLY A 218 -23.88 0.25 11.39
C GLY A 218 -22.46 0.20 10.81
N VAL A 219 -22.23 0.59 9.54
CA VAL A 219 -20.89 0.47 8.92
C VAL A 219 -19.83 1.27 9.68
N ILE A 220 -20.12 2.51 10.06
CA ILE A 220 -19.18 3.36 10.80
C ILE A 220 -18.92 2.75 12.18
N LEU A 221 -19.96 2.37 12.89
CA LEU A 221 -19.84 1.74 14.22
C LEU A 221 -19.05 0.42 14.15
N GLN A 222 -19.26 -0.40 13.13
CA GLN A 222 -18.52 -1.64 12.92
C GLN A 222 -17.01 -1.36 12.76
N GLU A 223 -16.62 -0.43 11.89
CA GLU A 223 -15.20 -0.11 11.70
C GLU A 223 -14.60 0.58 12.94
N ALA A 224 -15.38 1.41 13.64
CA ALA A 224 -14.96 2.02 14.91
C ALA A 224 -14.64 0.97 15.98
N MET A 225 -15.50 -0.04 16.14
CA MET A 225 -15.26 -1.16 17.06
C MET A 225 -14.00 -1.95 16.66
N LEU A 226 -13.80 -2.23 15.37
CA LEU A 226 -12.61 -2.92 14.88
C LEU A 226 -11.33 -2.09 15.06
N MET A 227 -11.44 -0.77 15.12
CA MET A 227 -10.36 0.16 15.45
C MET A 227 -10.13 0.32 16.96
N GLY A 228 -10.93 -0.34 17.81
CA GLY A 228 -10.78 -0.35 19.26
C GLY A 228 -11.55 0.74 20.00
N PHE A 229 -12.45 1.47 19.33
CA PHE A 229 -13.30 2.46 19.98
C PHE A 229 -14.55 1.84 20.60
N GLY A 230 -15.07 2.49 21.65
CA GLY A 230 -16.45 2.28 22.06
C GLY A 230 -17.40 2.85 21.02
N VAL A 231 -18.63 2.33 20.96
CA VAL A 231 -19.64 2.80 19.99
C VAL A 231 -20.99 3.00 20.66
N TYR A 232 -21.73 3.99 20.16
CA TYR A 232 -23.09 4.31 20.59
C TYR A 232 -23.97 4.69 19.40
#